data_AF-A0A3D1XRN3-F1
#
_entry.id   AF-A0A3D1XRN3-F1
#
_cell.length_a   1.000
_cell.length_b   1.000
_cell.length_c   1.000
_cell.angle_alpha   90.00
_cell.angle_beta   90.00
_cell.angle_gamma   90.00
#
_symmetry.space_group_name_H-M   'P 1'
#
loop_
_entity.id
_entity.type
_entity.pdbx_description
1 polymer ?
#
loop_
_entity_poly.entity_id
_entity_poly.type
_entity_poly.pdbx_seq_one_letter_code
_entity_poly.pdbx_strand_id
1 'polypeptide(L)'
;GKRSGRVYDIPLVRDAEAHFIPQHRSRLECTACHSQWVVRCPGCHVSMKLGQDKLDLKIAPPMQVQQPALMIGPRGKVAPMLAQPERHFSLLDEKGNPVPVLGPTGEHHGEYQEWPFTNPHNASGSNLAYSLNPHSTGPKVRTCESCHLSSKTLGLGEGDLSIGANNTGENDSLIPLNHSDERIKASKFDPEAKVSMRGEILAGSHQLKARPFNQKEIVRILKVGNCIPCHDQYDDPVYQDIKKSYAFEKTMKHRKMREKILNLEQTQP
;
A
#
# COMPACT_ATOMS: atom_id res chain seq x y z
N GLY A 1 1.35 -36.49 15.33
CA GLY A 1 2.43 -35.52 15.57
C GLY A 1 3.54 -36.19 16.33
N LYS A 2 4.61 -35.46 16.69
CA LYS A 2 5.85 -36.01 17.28
C LYS A 2 5.64 -36.95 18.48
N ARG A 3 4.57 -36.76 19.28
CA ARG A 3 4.23 -37.62 20.44
C ARG A 3 3.29 -38.78 20.13
N SER A 4 2.47 -38.68 19.09
CA SER A 4 1.36 -39.60 18.84
C SER A 4 1.52 -40.45 17.58
N GLY A 5 2.59 -40.27 16.81
CA GLY A 5 2.78 -40.91 15.50
C GLY A 5 1.78 -40.47 14.43
N ARG A 6 0.70 -39.75 14.79
CA ARG A 6 -0.31 -39.24 13.85
C ARG A 6 0.34 -38.45 12.71
N VAL A 7 0.13 -38.87 11.48
CA VAL A 7 0.42 -38.04 10.32
C VAL A 7 -0.69 -36.98 10.24
N TYR A 8 -0.30 -35.72 10.13
CA TYR A 8 -1.23 -34.65 9.81
C TYR A 8 -1.01 -34.32 8.35
N ASP A 9 -1.95 -34.71 7.50
CA ASP A 9 -1.96 -34.25 6.12
C ASP A 9 -2.21 -32.75 6.13
N ILE A 10 -1.22 -31.99 5.64
CA ILE A 10 -1.35 -30.56 5.41
C ILE A 10 -1.79 -30.44 3.95
N PRO A 11 -3.10 -30.28 3.67
CA PRO A 11 -3.57 -30.17 2.30
C PRO A 11 -2.90 -28.96 1.66
N LEU A 12 -2.27 -29.17 0.51
CA LEU A 12 -1.73 -28.08 -0.27
C LEU A 12 -2.92 -27.29 -0.82
N VAL A 13 -3.06 -26.03 -0.41
CA VAL A 13 -4.16 -25.16 -0.86
C VAL A 13 -4.04 -24.76 -2.35
N ARG A 14 -3.16 -25.40 -3.11
CA ARG A 14 -2.75 -24.98 -4.46
C ARG A 14 -3.87 -25.05 -5.50
N ASP A 15 -4.88 -25.88 -5.26
CA ASP A 15 -5.91 -26.20 -6.26
C ASP A 15 -7.15 -25.32 -6.16
N ALA A 16 -7.14 -24.28 -5.32
CA ALA A 16 -8.22 -23.29 -5.30
C ALA A 16 -8.23 -22.47 -6.60
N GLU A 17 -9.42 -22.16 -7.12
CA GLU A 17 -9.61 -21.52 -8.43
C GLU A 17 -8.82 -20.20 -8.58
N ALA A 18 -8.82 -19.38 -7.53
CA ALA A 18 -8.09 -18.11 -7.47
C ALA A 18 -6.56 -18.25 -7.64
N HIS A 19 -6.00 -19.45 -7.43
CA HIS A 19 -4.57 -19.72 -7.64
C HIS A 19 -4.21 -19.97 -9.10
N PHE A 20 -5.19 -20.15 -9.99
CA PHE A 20 -4.95 -20.36 -11.42
C PHE A 20 -4.80 -19.05 -12.21
N ILE A 21 -5.09 -17.88 -11.64
CA ILE A 21 -4.81 -16.59 -12.30
C ILE A 21 -3.29 -16.44 -12.50
N PRO A 22 -2.75 -16.50 -13.73
CA PRO A 22 -1.31 -16.65 -13.95
C PRO A 22 -0.49 -15.48 -13.40
N GLN A 23 -1.04 -14.27 -13.47
CA GLN A 23 -0.41 -13.05 -12.99
C GLN A 23 -0.37 -13.01 -11.45
N HIS A 24 -1.38 -13.56 -10.78
CA HIS A 24 -1.39 -13.65 -9.31
C HIS A 24 -0.33 -14.65 -8.82
N ARG A 25 -0.26 -15.83 -9.43
CA ARG A 25 0.73 -16.87 -9.07
C ARG A 25 2.19 -16.40 -9.27
N SER A 26 2.44 -15.68 -10.36
CA SER A 26 3.79 -15.22 -10.70
C SER A 26 4.24 -14.00 -9.91
N ARG A 27 3.33 -13.08 -9.58
CA ARG A 27 3.69 -11.76 -9.02
C ARG A 27 3.35 -11.57 -7.55
N LEU A 28 2.40 -12.31 -7.00
CA LEU A 28 2.00 -12.14 -5.60
C LEU A 28 2.74 -13.13 -4.69
N GLU A 29 3.06 -12.67 -3.49
CA GLU A 29 3.33 -13.55 -2.37
C GLU A 29 2.00 -14.09 -1.81
N CYS A 30 2.00 -15.29 -1.22
CA CYS A 30 0.79 -15.86 -0.61
C CYS A 30 0.18 -14.90 0.43
N THR A 31 1.04 -14.23 1.20
CA THR A 31 0.66 -13.27 2.23
C THR A 31 -0.02 -12.02 1.65
N ALA A 32 0.19 -11.64 0.39
CA ALA A 32 -0.49 -10.48 -0.20
C ALA A 32 -2.01 -10.70 -0.32
N CYS A 33 -2.42 -11.95 -0.55
CA CYS A 33 -3.83 -12.35 -0.65
C CYS A 33 -4.39 -12.78 0.71
N HIS A 34 -3.62 -13.56 1.47
CA HIS A 34 -4.09 -14.23 2.68
C HIS A 34 -3.88 -13.46 3.99
N SER A 35 -3.22 -12.30 3.97
CA SER A 35 -3.06 -11.49 5.19
C SER A 35 -4.27 -10.58 5.41
N GLN A 36 -5.04 -10.88 6.45
CA GLN A 36 -6.25 -10.11 6.76
C GLN A 36 -5.95 -8.73 7.33
N TRP A 37 -4.90 -8.62 8.14
CA TRP A 37 -4.59 -7.37 8.81
C TRP A 37 -3.10 -7.27 9.15
N VAL A 38 -2.65 -6.04 9.34
CA VAL A 38 -1.34 -5.73 9.90
C VAL A 38 -1.53 -4.84 11.11
N VAL A 39 -0.64 -4.99 12.08
CA VAL A 39 -0.63 -4.10 13.23
C VAL A 39 -0.31 -2.70 12.76
N ARG A 40 -1.14 -1.75 13.16
CA ARG A 40 -0.80 -0.33 13.16
C ARG A 40 -0.27 -0.06 14.56
N CYS A 41 1.00 0.27 14.65
CA CYS A 41 1.71 0.49 15.91
C CYS A 41 1.85 2.00 16.16
N PRO A 42 0.83 2.67 16.72
CA PRO A 42 0.92 4.10 17.01
C PRO A 42 1.97 4.41 18.10
N GLY A 43 2.28 3.45 18.97
CA GLY A 43 3.20 3.65 20.12
C GLY A 43 4.56 2.92 20.06
N CYS A 44 4.85 2.07 19.06
CA CYS A 44 6.10 1.28 19.07
C CYS A 44 7.35 2.07 18.62
N HIS A 45 7.18 3.29 18.17
CA HIS A 45 8.26 4.13 17.69
C HIS A 45 7.99 5.54 18.23
N VAL A 46 8.65 5.78 19.35
CA VAL A 46 8.42 6.91 20.24
C VAL A 46 9.27 8.10 19.83
N SER A 47 8.77 9.31 20.10
CA SER A 47 9.60 10.50 20.15
C SER A 47 10.44 10.45 21.42
N MET A 48 11.77 10.48 21.27
CA MET A 48 12.70 10.49 22.40
C MET A 48 13.12 11.93 22.70
N LYS A 49 12.88 12.41 23.92
CA LYS A 49 13.49 13.65 24.44
C LYS A 49 14.70 13.27 25.28
N LEU A 50 15.90 13.59 24.80
CA LEU A 50 17.13 13.41 25.58
C LEU A 50 17.05 14.27 26.86
N GLY A 51 17.35 13.68 28.02
CA GLY A 51 17.21 14.32 29.34
C GLY A 51 15.92 13.96 30.10
N GLN A 52 14.95 13.27 29.47
CA GLN A 52 13.86 12.60 30.18
C GLN A 52 14.17 11.10 30.29
N ASP A 53 14.54 10.65 31.48
CA ASP A 53 14.92 9.25 31.77
C ASP A 53 13.76 8.24 31.64
N LYS A 54 12.54 8.71 31.35
CA LYS A 54 11.35 7.89 31.21
C LYS A 54 10.70 8.12 29.86
N LEU A 55 10.74 7.10 29.01
CA LEU A 55 9.76 6.93 27.94
C LEU A 55 8.37 6.95 28.61
N ASP A 56 7.52 7.92 28.29
CA ASP A 56 6.14 7.92 28.79
C ASP A 56 5.31 6.90 28.01
N LEU A 57 5.44 5.62 28.40
CA LEU A 57 4.69 4.49 27.84
C LEU A 57 3.19 4.56 28.17
N LYS A 58 2.73 5.54 28.95
CA LYS A 58 1.30 5.72 29.28
C LYS A 58 0.47 6.23 28.11
N ILE A 59 1.12 6.77 27.07
CA ILE A 59 0.50 7.14 25.79
C ILE A 59 0.79 6.04 24.76
N ALA A 60 0.47 4.79 25.09
CA ALA A 60 0.42 3.71 24.13
C ALA A 60 -1.06 3.52 23.73
N PRO A 61 -1.57 4.24 22.72
CA PRO A 61 -2.88 3.95 22.17
C PRO A 61 -2.98 2.45 21.84
N PRO A 62 -4.17 1.85 22.01
CA PRO A 62 -4.36 0.42 21.85
C PRO A 62 -3.84 -0.03 20.47
N MET A 63 -3.31 -1.26 20.42
CA MET A 63 -2.88 -1.85 19.15
C MET A 63 -4.05 -1.81 18.17
N GLN A 64 -3.86 -1.05 17.09
CA GLN A 64 -4.81 -0.99 16.01
C GLN A 64 -4.43 -2.03 14.96
N VAL A 65 -5.42 -2.51 14.23
CA VAL A 65 -5.21 -3.39 13.09
C VAL A 65 -5.88 -2.77 11.88
N GLN A 66 -5.26 -2.94 10.72
CA GLN A 66 -5.83 -2.49 9.46
C GLN A 66 -5.51 -3.46 8.35
N GLN A 67 -6.26 -3.40 7.26
CA GLN A 67 -5.90 -4.15 6.07
C GLN A 67 -4.55 -3.61 5.51
N PRO A 68 -3.60 -4.48 5.15
CA PRO A 68 -2.29 -4.03 4.68
C PRO A 68 -2.38 -3.23 3.38
N ALA A 69 -1.60 -2.16 3.27
CA ALA A 69 -1.20 -1.68 1.95
C ALA A 69 -0.27 -2.71 1.29
N LEU A 70 -0.03 -2.62 -0.01
CA LEU A 70 0.84 -3.54 -0.74
C LEU A 70 2.04 -2.81 -1.32
N MET A 71 3.14 -3.54 -1.47
CA MET A 71 4.37 -3.04 -2.09
C MET A 71 5.11 -4.19 -2.76
N ILE A 72 6.19 -3.90 -3.50
CA ILE A 72 7.14 -4.93 -3.92
C ILE A 72 8.01 -5.27 -2.71
N GLY A 73 7.96 -6.53 -2.27
CA GLY A 73 8.78 -7.04 -1.18
C GLY A 73 10.19 -7.45 -1.62
N PRO A 74 11.05 -7.90 -0.68
CA PRO A 74 12.46 -8.24 -0.95
C PRO A 74 12.64 -9.37 -1.97
N ARG A 75 11.61 -10.22 -2.13
CA ARG A 75 11.58 -11.32 -3.11
C ARG A 75 11.17 -10.87 -4.51
N GLY A 76 10.96 -9.56 -4.73
CA GLY A 76 10.51 -9.00 -6.01
C GLY A 76 9.05 -9.29 -6.35
N LYS A 77 8.27 -9.75 -5.36
CA LYS A 77 6.83 -10.04 -5.48
C LYS A 77 6.02 -9.07 -4.63
N VAL A 78 4.75 -8.91 -4.96
CA VAL A 78 3.83 -8.09 -4.19
C VAL A 78 3.63 -8.72 -2.81
N ALA A 79 3.85 -7.94 -1.77
CA ALA A 79 3.80 -8.35 -0.38
C ALA A 79 3.05 -7.32 0.47
N PRO A 80 2.50 -7.72 1.63
CA PRO A 80 1.95 -6.80 2.61
C PRO A 80 3.00 -5.76 3.04
N MET A 81 2.54 -4.52 3.15
CA MET A 81 3.30 -3.37 3.64
C MET A 81 2.74 -2.91 4.98
N LEU A 82 3.65 -2.60 5.90
CA LEU A 82 3.36 -1.98 7.17
C LEU A 82 3.11 -0.49 6.90
N ALA A 83 1.91 -0.02 7.20
CA ALA A 83 1.67 1.41 7.32
C ALA A 83 2.03 1.82 8.74
N GLN A 84 3.13 2.54 8.89
CA GLN A 84 3.51 3.10 10.19
C GLN A 84 2.78 4.43 10.41
N PRO A 85 2.68 4.95 11.63
CA PRO A 85 2.36 6.36 11.83
C PRO A 85 3.51 7.25 11.32
N GLU A 86 3.18 8.49 10.96
CA GLU A 86 4.15 9.56 10.69
C GLU A 86 5.16 9.73 11.85
N ARG A 87 6.39 10.15 11.52
CA ARG A 87 7.45 10.39 12.51
C ARG A 87 8.12 11.73 12.25
N HIS A 88 8.28 12.49 13.33
CA HIS A 88 9.21 13.60 13.38
C HIS A 88 10.21 13.32 14.51
N PHE A 89 11.50 13.33 14.20
CA PHE A 89 12.57 13.32 15.19
C PHE A 89 13.00 14.77 15.44
N SER A 90 12.83 15.25 16.67
CA SER A 90 13.27 16.57 17.11
C SER A 90 14.15 16.41 18.35
N LEU A 91 15.41 16.84 18.25
CA LEU A 91 16.28 16.95 19.42
C LEU A 91 16.07 18.32 20.05
N LEU A 92 15.80 18.37 21.36
CA LEU A 92 15.59 19.62 22.10
C LEU A 92 16.64 19.74 23.22
N ASP A 93 17.06 20.96 23.56
CA ASP A 93 17.89 21.27 24.73
C ASP A 93 17.05 21.22 26.03
N GLU A 94 17.70 21.43 27.17
CA GLU A 94 17.06 21.44 28.50
C GLU A 94 15.96 22.53 28.65
N LYS A 95 15.96 23.53 27.76
CA LYS A 95 14.99 24.63 27.72
C LYS A 95 13.89 24.41 26.67
N GLY A 96 13.95 23.31 25.92
CA GLY A 96 12.99 22.97 24.87
C GLY A 96 13.30 23.54 23.49
N ASN A 97 14.49 24.11 23.26
CA ASN A 97 14.89 24.62 21.94
C ASN A 97 15.49 23.52 21.07
N PRO A 98 15.27 23.50 19.74
CA PRO A 98 15.88 22.51 18.85
C PRO A 98 17.41 22.52 18.85
N VAL A 99 18.03 21.33 18.82
CA VAL A 99 19.49 21.13 18.85
C VAL A 99 19.95 20.34 17.60
N PRO A 100 20.99 20.78 16.89
CA PRO A 100 21.57 20.06 15.74
C PRO A 100 22.42 18.85 16.19
N VAL A 101 22.36 17.71 15.49
CA VAL A 101 22.92 16.43 16.02
C VAL A 101 23.97 15.72 15.16
N LEU A 102 24.18 16.05 13.88
CA LEU A 102 25.08 15.25 13.03
C LEU A 102 25.88 16.06 12.01
N GLY A 103 27.21 15.85 11.98
CA GLY A 103 28.14 16.29 10.93
C GLY A 103 29.19 15.20 10.60
N PRO A 104 30.26 15.51 9.84
CA PRO A 104 31.16 14.50 9.23
C PRO A 104 32.02 13.67 10.21
N THR A 105 32.08 14.08 11.47
CA THR A 105 32.24 13.25 12.68
C THR A 105 31.48 13.78 13.92
N GLY A 106 30.93 15.00 14.05
CA GLY A 106 31.02 16.19 13.23
C GLY A 106 30.94 17.50 14.00
N GLU A 107 31.71 18.47 13.51
CA GLU A 107 32.03 19.73 14.16
C GLU A 107 31.35 20.92 13.44
N HIS A 108 30.01 20.92 13.42
CA HIS A 108 29.06 21.95 12.92
C HIS A 108 28.53 21.79 11.48
N HIS A 109 27.20 21.85 11.30
CA HIS A 109 26.46 22.30 10.10
C HIS A 109 24.93 22.43 10.42
N GLY A 110 24.23 23.39 9.78
CA GLY A 110 22.78 23.39 9.44
C GLY A 110 21.67 23.59 10.51
N GLU A 111 20.63 24.36 10.18
CA GLU A 111 19.33 24.31 10.89
C GLU A 111 18.57 23.04 10.49
N TYR A 112 18.29 22.15 11.46
CA TYR A 112 17.52 20.93 11.28
C TYR A 112 16.19 21.04 12.04
N GLN A 113 15.06 20.95 11.34
CA GLN A 113 13.73 21.03 11.95
C GLN A 113 13.10 19.64 12.17
N GLU A 114 13.24 18.68 11.25
CA GLU A 114 12.61 17.35 11.33
C GLU A 114 13.43 16.31 10.55
N TRP A 115 13.27 15.00 10.85
CA TRP A 115 13.60 13.89 9.94
C TRP A 115 12.34 13.48 9.15
N PRO A 116 11.90 14.21 8.11
CA PRO A 116 11.05 13.61 7.11
C PRO A 116 11.89 12.62 6.30
N PHE A 117 11.30 11.52 5.85
CA PHE A 117 11.92 10.82 4.72
C PHE A 117 11.93 11.83 3.57
N THR A 118 13.11 12.31 3.17
CA THR A 118 13.20 13.27 2.07
C THR A 118 12.98 12.52 0.77
N ASN A 119 12.12 13.08 -0.08
CA ASN A 119 11.83 12.56 -1.40
C ASN A 119 11.91 13.71 -2.42
N PRO A 120 11.76 13.48 -3.73
CA PRO A 120 11.83 14.55 -4.74
C PRO A 120 10.84 15.72 -4.52
N HIS A 121 9.85 15.57 -3.63
CA HIS A 121 8.91 16.60 -3.18
C HIS A 121 9.27 17.21 -1.83
N ASN A 122 10.58 17.26 -1.50
CA ASN A 122 11.16 17.95 -0.34
C ASN A 122 11.05 17.15 0.97
N ALA A 123 9.89 17.16 1.62
CA ALA A 123 9.60 16.40 2.82
C ALA A 123 8.47 15.41 2.50
N SER A 124 8.71 14.12 2.73
CA SER A 124 7.58 13.22 2.88
C SER A 124 7.10 13.34 4.32
N GLY A 125 5.89 13.86 4.53
CA GLY A 125 5.08 13.50 5.71
C GLY A 125 4.76 11.99 5.76
N SER A 126 5.26 11.23 4.78
CA SER A 126 5.17 9.78 4.75
C SER A 126 6.14 9.08 5.69
N ASN A 127 5.63 8.01 6.27
CA ASN A 127 6.38 7.08 7.12
C ASN A 127 6.98 5.89 6.34
N LEU A 128 7.86 5.13 7.01
CA LEU A 128 8.61 3.99 6.46
C LEU A 128 7.72 3.00 5.67
N ALA A 129 8.12 2.69 4.43
CA ALA A 129 7.56 1.57 3.67
C ALA A 129 8.30 0.27 4.05
N TYR A 130 7.63 -0.66 4.73
CA TYR A 130 8.25 -1.92 5.16
C TYR A 130 7.40 -3.13 4.79
N SER A 131 7.96 -4.02 4.00
CA SER A 131 7.35 -5.30 3.65
C SER A 131 7.39 -6.25 4.84
N LEU A 132 6.27 -6.89 5.13
CA LEU A 132 6.16 -7.86 6.21
C LEU A 132 5.51 -9.16 5.74
N ASN A 133 5.71 -10.21 6.54
CA ASN A 133 4.93 -11.45 6.48
C ASN A 133 4.03 -11.51 7.72
N PRO A 134 2.77 -11.06 7.64
CA PRO A 134 1.87 -11.00 8.77
C PRO A 134 1.49 -12.40 9.27
N HIS A 135 1.40 -12.56 10.59
CA HIS A 135 0.88 -13.78 11.22
C HIS A 135 -0.65 -13.91 11.06
N SER A 136 -1.33 -12.90 10.52
CA SER A 136 -2.77 -12.90 10.21
C SER A 136 -3.10 -13.65 8.91
N THR A 137 -2.34 -14.69 8.57
CA THR A 137 -2.52 -15.45 7.33
C THR A 137 -3.65 -16.45 7.51
N GLY A 138 -4.71 -16.35 6.70
CA GLY A 138 -5.92 -17.18 6.86
C GLY A 138 -6.63 -17.54 5.55
N PRO A 139 -7.73 -18.31 5.64
CA PRO A 139 -8.46 -18.78 4.46
C PRO A 139 -9.25 -17.66 3.76
N LYS A 140 -9.74 -16.66 4.52
CA LYS A 140 -10.41 -15.49 3.94
C LYS A 140 -9.39 -14.53 3.36
N VAL A 141 -9.58 -14.21 2.09
CA VAL A 141 -8.72 -13.36 1.26
C VAL A 141 -9.31 -11.97 1.04
N ARG A 142 -8.51 -11.06 0.49
CA ARG A 142 -8.95 -9.72 0.09
C ARG A 142 -9.83 -9.79 -1.16
N THR A 143 -10.82 -8.91 -1.26
CA THR A 143 -11.66 -8.79 -2.46
C THR A 143 -10.88 -8.20 -3.64
N CYS A 144 -11.41 -8.38 -4.85
CA CYS A 144 -10.81 -7.83 -6.07
C CYS A 144 -10.70 -6.29 -6.00
N GLU A 145 -11.73 -5.61 -5.51
CA GLU A 145 -11.80 -4.15 -5.35
C GLU A 145 -10.75 -3.65 -4.36
N SER A 146 -10.55 -4.37 -3.24
CA SER A 146 -9.55 -4.04 -2.24
C SER A 146 -8.14 -3.98 -2.84
N CYS A 147 -7.83 -4.79 -3.85
CA CYS A 147 -6.52 -4.78 -4.51
C CYS A 147 -6.45 -3.86 -5.72
N HIS A 148 -7.52 -3.81 -6.51
CA HIS A 148 -7.52 -3.18 -7.84
C HIS A 148 -8.16 -1.80 -7.89
N LEU A 149 -8.88 -1.38 -6.85
CA LEU A 149 -9.62 -0.11 -6.80
C LEU A 149 -9.30 0.73 -5.55
N SER A 150 -8.44 0.25 -4.65
CA SER A 150 -8.08 0.97 -3.42
C SER A 150 -6.77 1.76 -3.57
N SER A 151 -6.86 3.08 -3.44
CA SER A 151 -5.72 4.00 -3.33
C SER A 151 -4.80 3.64 -2.17
N LYS A 152 -5.39 3.36 -1.00
CA LYS A 152 -4.65 2.94 0.20
C LYS A 152 -3.85 1.66 -0.04
N THR A 153 -4.45 0.66 -0.68
CA THR A 153 -3.75 -0.60 -1.00
C THR A 153 -2.57 -0.39 -1.95
N LEU A 154 -2.69 0.55 -2.89
CA LEU A 154 -1.61 0.93 -3.81
C LEU A 154 -0.51 1.78 -3.14
N GLY A 155 -0.70 2.17 -1.87
CA GLY A 155 0.23 3.03 -1.14
C GLY A 155 0.12 4.50 -1.55
N LEU A 156 -0.98 4.91 -2.19
CA LEU A 156 -1.20 6.30 -2.59
C LEU A 156 -1.74 7.17 -1.44
N GLY A 157 -2.16 6.55 -0.34
CA GLY A 157 -2.87 7.20 0.76
C GLY A 157 -4.38 6.96 0.68
N GLU A 158 -5.14 7.50 1.64
CA GLU A 158 -6.61 7.51 1.58
C GLU A 158 -7.11 8.73 0.82
N GLY A 159 -8.14 8.54 0.00
CA GLY A 159 -8.68 9.61 -0.82
C GLY A 159 -9.37 9.12 -2.08
N ASP A 160 -9.90 10.08 -2.84
CA ASP A 160 -10.65 9.86 -4.07
C ASP A 160 -9.71 9.78 -5.27
N LEU A 161 -9.75 8.64 -5.97
CA LEU A 161 -9.00 8.44 -7.20
C LEU A 161 -9.75 9.03 -8.39
N SER A 162 -9.10 10.00 -9.05
CA SER A 162 -9.54 10.52 -10.33
C SER A 162 -8.62 10.01 -11.42
N ILE A 163 -9.14 9.12 -12.28
CA ILE A 163 -8.37 8.52 -13.38
C ILE A 163 -8.71 9.24 -14.68
N GLY A 164 -7.70 9.84 -15.30
CA GLY A 164 -7.84 10.51 -16.59
C GLY A 164 -8.11 9.50 -17.71
N ALA A 165 -8.62 10.01 -18.84
CA ALA A 165 -9.09 9.19 -19.96
C ALA A 165 -8.07 8.16 -20.48
N ASN A 166 -6.77 8.46 -20.36
CA ASN A 166 -5.69 7.62 -20.87
C ASN A 166 -4.97 6.79 -19.79
N ASN A 167 -5.35 6.87 -18.50
CA ASN A 167 -4.77 6.14 -17.35
C ASN A 167 -3.24 5.95 -17.49
N THR A 168 -2.52 7.06 -17.69
CA THR A 168 -1.06 7.09 -17.86
C THR A 168 -0.34 7.52 -16.57
N GLY A 169 -1.12 7.88 -15.55
CA GLY A 169 -0.69 8.57 -14.34
C GLY A 169 -0.38 10.05 -14.50
N GLU A 170 -0.39 10.60 -15.71
CA GLU A 170 -0.15 12.03 -15.95
C GLU A 170 -1.37 12.88 -15.59
N ASN A 171 -2.53 12.44 -16.04
CA ASN A 171 -3.82 13.07 -15.76
C ASN A 171 -4.58 12.35 -14.64
N ASP A 172 -3.92 11.38 -13.98
CA ASP A 172 -4.52 10.66 -12.87
C ASP A 172 -4.06 11.31 -11.58
N SER A 173 -4.98 11.46 -10.63
CA SER A 173 -4.73 12.14 -9.38
C SER A 173 -5.44 11.43 -8.22
N LEU A 174 -4.91 11.65 -7.02
CA LEU A 174 -5.59 11.31 -5.78
C LEU A 174 -5.90 12.63 -5.08
N ILE A 175 -7.15 12.81 -4.69
CA ILE A 175 -7.56 13.88 -3.77
C ILE A 175 -7.53 13.27 -2.36
N PRO A 176 -6.58 13.65 -1.49
CA PRO A 176 -6.45 13.07 -0.16
C PRO A 176 -7.72 13.26 0.67
N LEU A 177 -8.06 12.28 1.52
CA LEU A 177 -9.10 12.48 2.54
C LEU A 177 -8.55 13.29 3.73
N ASN A 178 -7.27 13.08 4.07
CA ASN A 178 -6.59 13.84 5.11
C ASN A 178 -5.74 14.97 4.51
N HIS A 179 -6.17 16.21 4.77
CA HIS A 179 -5.50 17.44 4.32
C HIS A 179 -4.60 18.09 5.40
N SER A 180 -4.22 17.36 6.46
CA SER A 180 -3.39 17.90 7.55
C SER A 180 -2.10 18.53 7.03
N ASP A 181 -1.38 17.80 6.19
CA ASP A 181 -0.07 18.18 5.66
C ASP A 181 -0.18 19.31 4.65
N GLU A 182 -1.23 19.30 3.84
CA GLU A 182 -1.51 20.37 2.88
C GLU A 182 -1.76 21.69 3.60
N ARG A 183 -2.57 21.66 4.67
CA ARG A 183 -2.90 22.85 5.47
C ARG A 183 -1.66 23.49 6.10
N ILE A 184 -0.71 22.68 6.56
CA ILE A 184 0.57 23.17 7.14
C ILE A 184 1.66 23.34 6.08
N LYS A 185 1.36 23.12 4.80
CA LYS A 185 2.29 23.19 3.66
C LYS A 185 3.49 22.25 3.77
N ALA A 186 3.34 21.13 4.50
CA ALA A 186 4.38 20.10 4.63
C ALA A 186 4.42 19.18 3.40
N SER A 187 3.24 18.78 2.89
CA SER A 187 3.11 17.95 1.70
C SER A 187 1.77 18.17 1.01
N LYS A 188 1.70 17.87 -0.29
CA LYS A 188 0.45 17.83 -1.06
C LYS A 188 -0.20 16.45 -1.08
N PHE A 189 0.46 15.46 -0.48
CA PHE A 189 0.00 14.07 -0.46
C PHE A 189 -0.67 13.77 0.88
N ASP A 190 -1.44 12.69 0.89
CA ASP A 190 -1.92 12.12 2.15
C ASP A 190 -0.73 11.72 3.05
N PRO A 191 -0.80 11.90 4.38
CA PRO A 191 0.33 11.59 5.28
C PRO A 191 0.70 10.09 5.30
N GLU A 192 -0.22 9.20 4.93
CA GLU A 192 0.07 7.77 4.81
C GLU A 192 0.56 7.37 3.40
N ALA A 193 0.58 8.29 2.42
CA ALA A 193 0.98 8.01 1.04
C ALA A 193 2.46 7.63 0.92
N LYS A 194 2.75 6.42 0.43
CA LYS A 194 4.10 5.88 0.23
C LYS A 194 4.65 6.13 -1.17
N VAL A 195 3.76 6.42 -2.12
CA VAL A 195 4.11 6.69 -3.51
C VAL A 195 3.13 7.70 -4.10
N SER A 196 3.59 8.51 -5.05
CA SER A 196 2.71 9.37 -5.85
C SER A 196 2.04 8.58 -6.97
N MET A 197 0.99 9.15 -7.58
CA MET A 197 0.41 8.60 -8.81
C MET A 197 1.47 8.42 -9.92
N ARG A 198 2.50 9.28 -9.94
CA ARG A 198 3.65 9.22 -10.86
C ARG A 198 4.65 8.09 -10.58
N GLY A 199 4.41 7.31 -9.53
CA GLY A 199 5.33 6.25 -9.10
C GLY A 199 6.59 6.80 -8.41
N GLU A 200 6.59 8.07 -8.00
CA GLU A 200 7.69 8.65 -7.25
C GLU A 200 7.60 8.12 -5.82
N ILE A 201 8.71 7.57 -5.33
CA ILE A 201 8.77 6.99 -4.00
C ILE A 201 8.69 8.15 -2.99
N LEU A 202 7.60 8.17 -2.21
CA LEU A 202 7.45 9.13 -1.13
C LEU A 202 8.08 8.62 0.15
N ALA A 203 7.99 7.30 0.39
CA ALA A 203 8.67 6.62 1.48
C ALA A 203 9.51 5.44 0.99
N GLY A 204 10.81 5.49 1.28
CA GLY A 204 11.74 4.41 0.98
C GLY A 204 11.61 3.20 1.90
N SER A 205 12.30 2.13 1.52
CA SER A 205 12.51 0.95 2.35
C SER A 205 14.00 0.65 2.47
N HIS A 206 14.44 0.21 3.65
CA HIS A 206 15.80 -0.29 3.85
C HIS A 206 15.93 -1.78 3.47
N GLN A 207 14.81 -2.47 3.23
CA GLN A 207 14.86 -3.86 2.80
C GLN A 207 15.31 -3.91 1.35
N LEU A 208 16.39 -4.65 1.09
CA LEU A 208 16.99 -4.75 -0.23
C LEU A 208 15.93 -5.19 -1.27
N LYS A 209 15.83 -4.44 -2.38
CA LYS A 209 14.84 -4.60 -3.48
C LYS A 209 13.39 -4.29 -3.12
N ALA A 210 13.05 -4.07 -1.86
CA ALA A 210 11.70 -3.68 -1.49
C ALA A 210 11.45 -2.22 -1.86
N ARG A 211 10.28 -1.93 -2.42
CA ARG A 211 9.87 -0.59 -2.81
C ARG A 211 8.36 -0.47 -2.96
N PRO A 212 7.79 0.74 -2.86
CA PRO A 212 6.45 1.00 -3.36
C PRO A 212 6.31 0.67 -4.86
N PHE A 213 5.06 0.60 -5.33
CA PHE A 213 4.78 0.37 -6.75
C PHE A 213 5.32 1.52 -7.61
N ASN A 214 5.71 1.21 -8.85
CA ASN A 214 5.98 2.26 -9.83
C ASN A 214 4.71 2.62 -10.62
N GLN A 215 4.79 3.68 -11.43
CA GLN A 215 3.68 4.15 -12.26
C GLN A 215 3.03 3.04 -13.10
N LYS A 216 3.86 2.24 -13.78
CA LYS A 216 3.40 1.19 -14.71
C LYS A 216 2.67 0.09 -13.96
N GLU A 217 3.09 -0.22 -12.74
CA GLU A 217 2.45 -1.18 -11.86
C GLU A 217 1.10 -0.65 -11.35
N ILE A 218 1.06 0.60 -10.86
CA ILE A 218 -0.17 1.28 -10.41
C ILE A 218 -1.23 1.28 -11.52
N VAL A 219 -0.87 1.79 -12.71
CA VAL A 219 -1.76 1.82 -13.88
C VAL A 219 -2.25 0.42 -14.24
N ARG A 220 -1.35 -0.56 -14.25
CA ARG A 220 -1.71 -1.94 -14.59
C ARG A 220 -2.70 -2.54 -13.59
N ILE A 221 -2.51 -2.27 -12.29
CA ILE A 221 -3.40 -2.76 -11.24
C ILE A 221 -4.78 -2.11 -11.37
N LEU A 222 -4.84 -0.78 -11.49
CA LEU A 222 -6.08 0.00 -11.65
C LEU A 222 -6.83 -0.37 -12.94
N LYS A 223 -6.11 -0.67 -14.01
CA LYS A 223 -6.73 -1.05 -15.29
C LYS A 223 -7.58 -2.32 -15.19
N VAL A 224 -7.18 -3.28 -14.34
CA VAL A 224 -8.00 -4.48 -14.06
C VAL A 224 -9.26 -4.10 -13.29
N GLY A 225 -9.20 -3.04 -12.47
CA GLY A 225 -10.34 -2.49 -11.75
C GLY A 225 -11.56 -2.20 -12.63
N ASN A 226 -11.34 -1.76 -13.87
CA ASN A 226 -12.42 -1.50 -14.84
C ASN A 226 -13.18 -2.74 -15.29
N CYS A 227 -12.59 -3.93 -15.12
CA CYS A 227 -13.21 -5.20 -15.49
C CYS A 227 -14.06 -5.77 -14.34
N ILE A 228 -13.72 -5.47 -13.10
CA ILE A 228 -14.30 -6.10 -11.89
C ILE A 228 -15.82 -5.96 -11.81
N PRO A 229 -16.45 -4.80 -12.13
CA PRO A 229 -17.91 -4.68 -12.03
C PRO A 229 -18.70 -5.72 -12.84
N CYS A 230 -18.12 -6.25 -13.93
CA CYS A 230 -18.74 -7.28 -14.76
C CYS A 230 -18.07 -8.65 -14.65
N HIS A 231 -16.87 -8.71 -14.07
CA HIS A 231 -16.02 -9.88 -13.93
C HIS A 231 -15.51 -9.94 -12.49
N ASP A 232 -16.37 -10.29 -11.55
CA ASP A 232 -16.08 -10.23 -10.11
C ASP A 232 -15.62 -11.58 -9.52
N GLN A 233 -15.68 -12.66 -10.31
CA GLN A 233 -15.31 -14.01 -9.89
C GLN A 233 -13.85 -14.35 -10.19
N TYR A 234 -13.22 -15.13 -9.31
CA TYR A 234 -11.82 -15.52 -9.46
C TYR A 234 -11.55 -16.53 -10.59
N ASP A 235 -12.54 -17.33 -10.95
CA ASP A 235 -12.48 -18.34 -12.01
C ASP A 235 -12.82 -17.76 -13.39
N ASP A 236 -13.13 -16.46 -13.47
CA ASP A 236 -13.52 -15.84 -14.74
C ASP A 236 -12.41 -16.02 -15.81
N PRO A 237 -12.76 -16.60 -16.99
CA PRO A 237 -11.80 -16.86 -18.06
C PRO A 237 -11.04 -15.63 -18.55
N VAL A 238 -11.57 -14.41 -18.36
CA VAL A 238 -10.88 -13.17 -18.78
C VAL A 238 -9.53 -12.99 -18.10
N TYR A 239 -9.33 -13.60 -16.93
CA TYR A 239 -8.08 -13.48 -16.16
C TYR A 239 -6.99 -14.47 -16.58
N GLN A 240 -7.35 -15.52 -17.33
CA GLN A 240 -6.38 -16.53 -17.78
C GLN A 240 -5.40 -15.95 -18.81
N ASP A 241 -5.92 -15.19 -19.79
CA ASP A 241 -5.10 -14.42 -20.74
C ASP A 241 -5.57 -12.97 -20.79
N ILE A 242 -5.11 -12.19 -19.81
CA ILE A 242 -5.46 -10.78 -19.70
C ILE A 242 -5.07 -9.96 -20.94
N LYS A 243 -4.05 -10.37 -21.71
CA LYS A 243 -3.65 -9.64 -22.92
C LYS A 243 -4.69 -9.83 -24.02
N LYS A 244 -5.16 -11.07 -24.22
CA LYS A 244 -6.27 -11.38 -25.13
C LYS A 244 -7.55 -10.66 -24.69
N SER A 245 -7.83 -10.63 -23.39
CA SER A 245 -8.98 -9.92 -22.84
C SER A 245 -8.92 -8.42 -23.11
N TYR A 246 -7.76 -7.78 -22.96
CA TYR A 246 -7.59 -6.38 -23.35
C TYR A 246 -7.72 -6.13 -24.86
N ALA A 247 -7.34 -7.09 -25.71
CA ALA A 247 -7.58 -6.96 -27.14
C ALA A 247 -9.08 -7.03 -27.47
N PHE A 248 -9.81 -7.91 -26.77
CA PHE A 248 -11.27 -8.03 -26.91
C PHE A 248 -12.03 -6.82 -26.36
N GLU A 249 -11.60 -6.29 -25.20
CA GLU A 249 -12.20 -5.12 -24.54
C GLU A 249 -12.30 -3.91 -25.49
N LYS A 250 -11.28 -3.73 -26.33
CA LYS A 250 -11.23 -2.64 -27.33
C LYS A 250 -12.18 -2.81 -28.51
N THR A 251 -12.82 -3.96 -28.68
CA THR A 251 -13.70 -4.22 -29.82
C THR A 251 -15.08 -3.58 -29.64
N MET A 252 -15.72 -3.24 -30.76
CA MET A 252 -17.13 -2.79 -30.74
C MET A 252 -18.08 -3.86 -30.20
N LYS A 253 -17.73 -5.15 -30.33
CA LYS A 253 -18.52 -6.25 -29.78
C LYS A 253 -18.56 -6.16 -28.25
N HIS A 254 -17.42 -5.98 -27.61
CA HIS A 254 -17.35 -5.82 -26.16
C HIS A 254 -18.09 -4.55 -25.69
N ARG A 255 -17.90 -3.41 -26.38
CA ARG A 255 -18.62 -2.17 -26.05
C ARG A 255 -20.14 -2.34 -26.10
N LYS A 256 -20.67 -2.98 -27.14
CA LYS A 256 -22.11 -3.28 -27.25
C LYS A 256 -22.60 -4.20 -26.13
N MET A 257 -21.79 -5.18 -25.70
CA MET A 257 -22.14 -6.04 -24.56
C MET A 257 -22.23 -5.22 -23.26
N ARG A 258 -21.24 -4.36 -23.01
CA ARG A 258 -21.24 -3.47 -21.85
C ARG A 258 -22.44 -2.54 -21.83
N GLU A 259 -22.75 -1.87 -22.94
CA GLU A 259 -23.94 -1.01 -23.06
C GLU A 259 -25.23 -1.78 -22.78
N LYS A 260 -25.35 -3.00 -23.30
CA LYS A 260 -26.52 -3.85 -23.05
C LYS A 260 -26.67 -4.18 -21.56
N ILE A 261 -25.58 -4.55 -20.88
CA ILE A 261 -25.61 -4.90 -19.44
C ILE A 261 -26.00 -3.66 -18.61
N LEU A 262 -25.32 -2.52 -18.83
CA LEU A 262 -25.58 -1.30 -18.07
C LEU A 262 -26.99 -0.75 -18.30
N ASN A 263 -27.53 -0.87 -19.51
CA ASN A 263 -28.90 -0.45 -19.80
C ASN A 263 -29.95 -1.40 -19.20
N LEU A 264 -29.65 -2.70 -19.06
CA LEU A 264 -30.53 -3.66 -18.40
C LEU A 264 -30.64 -3.40 -16.90
N GLU A 265 -29.52 -3.05 -16.26
CA GLU A 265 -29.48 -2.70 -14.83
C GLU A 265 -30.27 -1.41 -14.51
N GLN A 266 -30.32 -0.44 -15.43
CA GLN A 266 -31.14 0.77 -15.28
C GLN A 266 -32.66 0.53 -15.44
N THR A 267 -33.06 -0.64 -15.93
CA THR A 267 -34.47 -1.01 -16.15
C THR A 267 -35.03 -1.98 -15.11
N GLN A 268 -34.22 -2.42 -14.15
CA GLN A 268 -34.71 -3.17 -12.98
C GLN A 268 -35.06 -2.19 -11.84
N PRO A 269 -36.30 -2.23 -11.32
CA PRO A 269 -36.78 -1.31 -10.28
C PRO A 269 -36.12 -1.53 -8.92
#